data_AF-G7EHC4-F1
#
_entry.id   AF-G7EHC4-F1
#
_cell.length_a   1.000
_cell.length_b   1.000
_cell.length_c   1.000
_cell.angle_alpha   90.00
_cell.angle_beta   90.00
_cell.angle_gamma   90.00
#
_symmetry.space_group_name_H-M   'P 1'
#
loop_
_entity.id
_entity.type
_entity.pdbx_description
1 polymer ?
#
loop_
_entity_poly.entity_id
_entity_poly.type
_entity_poly.pdbx_seq_one_letter_code
_entity_poly.pdbx_strand_id
1 'polypeptide(L)'
;MRLHEDIHNYYEKIVVEEIIRLKLDEKYDDDVMADFCCTVLNQLPPRYIRYDVDMAFYLPQSERVHMEERVQTAINVAISQISKKKNLNDQST
;
A
#
# COMPACT_ATOMS: atom_id res chain seq x y z
N MET A 1 -12.73 -21.43 12.85
CA MET A 1 -11.45 -20.75 13.13
C MET A 1 -11.45 -19.43 12.37
N ARG A 2 -11.13 -18.31 13.03
CA ARG A 2 -10.93 -16.99 12.41
C ARG A 2 -9.52 -16.52 12.76
N LEU A 3 -8.86 -15.82 11.85
CA LEU A 3 -7.60 -15.14 12.17
C LEU A 3 -7.89 -14.00 13.16
N HIS A 4 -6.93 -13.72 14.04
CA HIS A 4 -7.03 -12.64 15.00
C HIS A 4 -6.75 -11.30 14.30
N GLU A 5 -7.48 -10.24 14.65
CA GLU A 5 -7.42 -8.92 13.98
C GLU A 5 -6.07 -8.21 14.16
N ASP A 6 -5.23 -8.68 15.08
CA ASP A 6 -3.87 -8.18 15.29
C ASP A 6 -2.86 -8.76 14.27
N ILE A 7 -3.25 -9.78 13.50
CA ILE A 7 -2.42 -10.32 12.41
C ILE A 7 -2.64 -9.49 11.16
N HIS A 8 -1.60 -8.78 10.73
CA HIS A 8 -1.65 -7.87 9.58
C HIS A 8 -0.32 -7.89 8.82
N ASN A 9 -0.34 -7.45 7.57
CA ASN A 9 0.89 -7.33 6.79
C ASN A 9 1.61 -6.03 7.18
N TYR A 10 2.88 -6.11 7.57
CA TYR A 10 3.66 -4.93 7.96
C TYR A 10 3.75 -3.85 6.87
N TYR A 11 3.61 -4.24 5.60
CA TYR A 11 3.54 -3.28 4.49
C TYR A 11 2.32 -2.36 4.55
N GLU A 12 1.22 -2.74 5.19
CA GLU A 12 0.02 -1.90 5.33
C GLU A 12 0.37 -0.56 5.97
N LYS A 13 1.21 -0.58 7.01
CA LYS A 13 1.69 0.62 7.69
C LYS A 13 2.48 1.54 6.76
N ILE A 14 3.47 0.99 6.06
CA ILE A 14 4.34 1.76 5.16
C ILE A 14 3.53 2.34 4.00
N VAL A 15 2.56 1.58 3.47
CA VAL A 15 1.65 2.04 2.40
C VAL A 15 0.79 3.21 2.89
N VAL A 16 0.20 3.14 4.08
CA VAL A 16 -0.61 4.23 4.65
C VAL A 16 0.25 5.47 4.88
N GLU A 17 1.44 5.33 5.45
CA GLU A 17 2.38 6.44 5.65
C GLU A 17 2.72 7.13 4.33
N GLU A 18 2.97 6.34 3.27
CA GLU A 18 3.30 6.87 1.94
C GLU A 18 2.10 7.54 1.25
N ILE A 19 0.89 6.99 1.39
CA ILE A 19 -0.36 7.57 0.88
C ILE A 19 -0.59 8.95 1.47
N ILE A 20 -0.49 9.08 2.80
CA ILE A 20 -0.66 10.35 3.51
C ILE A 20 0.44 11.34 3.10
N ARG A 21 1.69 10.88 3.00
CA ARG A 21 2.81 11.72 2.56
C ARG A 21 2.58 12.32 1.17
N LEU A 22 2.00 11.53 0.27
CA LEU A 22 1.68 11.94 -1.10
C LEU A 22 0.30 12.61 -1.24
N LYS A 23 -0.47 12.72 -0.14
CA LYS A 23 -1.83 13.27 -0.10
C LYS A 23 -2.78 12.62 -1.09
N LEU A 24 -2.65 11.30 -1.27
CA LEU A 24 -3.50 10.57 -2.21
C LEU A 24 -4.92 10.38 -1.66
N ASP A 25 -5.04 10.30 -0.33
CA ASP A 25 -6.30 10.28 0.42
C ASP A 25 -7.11 11.59 0.30
N GLU A 26 -6.43 12.72 0.08
CA GLU A 26 -7.12 13.99 -0.23
C GLU A 26 -7.57 14.09 -1.71
N LYS A 27 -6.99 13.25 -2.58
CA LYS A 27 -7.15 13.33 -4.04
C LYS A 27 -8.18 12.35 -4.60
N TYR A 28 -8.34 11.20 -3.97
CA TYR A 28 -9.20 10.11 -4.40
C TYR A 28 -10.26 9.83 -3.34
N ASP A 29 -11.45 9.41 -3.78
CA ASP A 29 -12.50 8.95 -2.86
C ASP A 29 -12.18 7.59 -2.22
N ASP A 30 -12.97 7.21 -1.23
CA ASP A 30 -12.76 6.00 -0.43
C ASP A 30 -12.81 4.71 -1.28
N ASP A 31 -13.65 4.64 -2.30
CA ASP A 31 -13.77 3.46 -3.16
C ASP A 31 -12.52 3.30 -4.03
N VAL A 32 -12.05 4.40 -4.64
CA VAL A 32 -10.80 4.42 -5.40
C VAL A 32 -9.60 4.11 -4.52
N MET A 33 -9.59 4.62 -3.28
CA MET A 33 -8.52 4.35 -2.32
C MET A 33 -8.50 2.89 -1.85
N ALA A 34 -9.66 2.26 -1.67
CA ALA A 34 -9.73 0.84 -1.34
C ALA A 34 -9.14 -0.03 -2.46
N ASP A 35 -9.54 0.22 -3.72
CA ASP A 35 -8.98 -0.44 -4.90
C ASP A 35 -7.48 -0.18 -5.06
N PHE A 36 -7.05 1.05 -4.79
CA PHE A 36 -5.65 1.46 -4.84
C PHE A 36 -4.81 0.69 -3.82
N CYS A 37 -5.22 0.67 -2.55
CA CYS A 37 -4.55 -0.06 -1.48
C CYS A 37 -4.46 -1.56 -1.81
N CYS A 38 -5.54 -2.17 -2.29
CA CYS A 38 -5.55 -3.57 -2.71
C CYS A 38 -4.52 -3.82 -3.82
N THR A 39 -4.46 -2.93 -4.81
CA THR A 39 -3.53 -3.03 -5.94
C THR A 39 -2.07 -2.88 -5.49
N VAL A 40 -1.79 -1.96 -4.58
CA VAL A 40 -0.43 -1.74 -4.03
C VAL A 40 0.00 -2.94 -3.19
N LEU A 41 -0.82 -3.39 -2.24
CA LEU A 41 -0.47 -4.48 -1.33
C LEU A 41 -0.24 -5.81 -2.06
N ASN A 42 -1.00 -6.09 -3.12
CA ASN A 42 -0.83 -7.30 -3.93
C ASN A 42 0.48 -7.32 -4.76
N GLN A 43 1.16 -6.19 -4.93
CA GLN A 43 2.49 -6.12 -5.58
C GLN A 43 3.63 -6.35 -4.59
N LEU A 44 3.34 -6.31 -3.29
CA LEU A 44 4.32 -6.40 -2.21
C LEU A 44 4.39 -7.84 -1.68
N PRO A 45 5.54 -8.27 -1.16
CA PRO A 45 5.67 -9.63 -0.64
C PRO A 45 4.88 -9.72 0.68
N PRO A 46 4.32 -10.90 1.00
CA PRO A 46 3.62 -11.09 2.26
C PRO A 46 4.61 -11.00 3.44
N ARG A 47 4.30 -10.15 4.43
CA ARG A 47 5.07 -10.01 5.67
C ARG A 47 4.12 -9.84 6.86
N TYR A 48 3.47 -10.93 7.24
CA TYR A 48 2.49 -10.91 8.34
C TYR A 48 3.17 -10.92 9.70
N ILE A 49 2.69 -10.05 10.58
CA ILE A 49 3.13 -9.89 11.95
C ILE A 49 1.92 -9.77 12.86
N ARG A 50 2.17 -9.95 14.17
CA ARG A 50 1.17 -9.70 15.20
C ARG A 50 1.35 -8.35 15.87
N TYR A 51 2.61 -7.93 16.10
CA TYR A 51 2.92 -6.68 16.76
C TYR A 51 4.00 -5.91 15.99
N ASP A 52 3.70 -4.64 15.68
CA ASP A 52 4.63 -3.71 15.04
C ASP A 52 5.95 -3.56 15.81
N VAL A 53 5.90 -3.62 17.13
CA VAL A 53 7.07 -3.44 18.01
C VAL A 53 8.13 -4.52 17.79
N ASP A 54 7.70 -5.75 17.47
CA ASP A 54 8.61 -6.85 17.17
C ASP A 54 9.37 -6.53 15.87
N MET A 55 8.64 -6.10 14.84
CA MET A 55 9.26 -5.76 13.56
C MET A 55 10.19 -4.55 13.71
N ALA A 56 9.82 -3.51 14.46
CA ALA A 56 10.67 -2.34 14.66
C ALA A 56 12.00 -2.68 15.37
N PHE A 57 12.01 -3.69 16.26
CA PHE A 57 13.21 -4.12 16.97
C PHE A 57 14.13 -5.00 16.11
N TYR A 58 13.56 -5.89 15.30
CA TYR A 58 14.33 -6.86 14.50
C TYR A 58 14.66 -6.39 13.09
N LEU A 59 13.94 -5.41 12.53
CA LEU A 59 14.12 -4.95 11.16
C LEU A 59 15.36 -4.06 11.03
N PRO A 60 16.40 -4.49 10.29
CA PRO A 60 17.55 -3.65 10.01
C PRO A 60 17.13 -2.40 9.24
N GLN A 61 17.80 -1.27 9.50
CA GLN A 61 17.49 -0.01 8.81
C GLN A 61 17.61 -0.13 7.28
N SER A 62 18.56 -0.91 6.77
CA SER A 62 18.71 -1.17 5.34
C SER A 62 17.51 -1.92 4.75
N GLU A 63 16.98 -2.92 5.46
CA GLU A 63 15.78 -3.64 5.04
C GLU A 63 14.57 -2.72 5.01
N ARG A 64 14.43 -1.84 6.02
CA ARG A 64 13.37 -0.81 6.05
C ARG A 64 13.41 0.09 4.81
N VAL A 65 14.58 0.61 4.46
CA VAL A 65 14.74 1.46 3.27
C VAL A 65 14.33 0.71 2.00
N HIS A 66 14.75 -0.55 1.85
CA HIS A 66 14.32 -1.37 0.71
C HIS A 66 12.82 -1.64 0.69
N MET A 67 12.17 -1.78 1.84
CA MET A 67 10.72 -1.91 1.92
C MET A 67 10.02 -0.63 1.45
N GLU A 68 10.49 0.54 1.88
CA GLU A 68 9.98 1.85 1.46
C GLU A 68 10.13 2.06 -0.05
N GLU A 69 11.30 1.74 -0.63
CA GLU A 69 11.55 1.81 -2.08
C GLU A 69 10.57 0.94 -2.89
N ARG A 70 10.27 -0.27 -2.39
CA ARG A 70 9.31 -1.18 -3.02
C ARG A 70 7.89 -0.63 -2.96
N VAL A 71 7.49 -0.06 -1.82
CA VAL A 71 6.19 0.59 -1.65
C VAL A 71 6.03 1.76 -2.61
N GLN A 72 7.04 2.63 -2.71
CA GLN A 72 7.06 3.73 -3.69
C GLN A 72 6.87 3.21 -5.12
N THR A 73 7.59 2.16 -5.49
CA THR A 73 7.49 1.56 -6.82
C THR A 73 6.08 1.04 -7.08
N ALA A 74 5.50 0.29 -6.14
CA ALA A 74 4.15 -0.26 -6.26
C ALA A 74 3.07 0.84 -6.33
N ILE A 75 3.22 1.93 -5.58
CA ILE A 75 2.36 3.11 -5.62
C ILE A 75 2.42 3.79 -6.98
N ASN A 76 3.60 4.01 -7.54
CA ASN A 76 3.75 4.60 -8.87
C ASN A 76 3.09 3.75 -9.96
N VAL A 77 3.20 2.43 -9.87
CA VAL A 77 2.51 1.49 -10.76
C VAL A 77 0.98 1.63 -10.61
N ALA A 78 0.47 1.66 -9.38
CA ALA A 78 -0.96 1.79 -9.11
C ALA A 78 -1.52 3.14 -9.60
N ILE A 79 -0.80 4.25 -9.43
CA ILE A 79 -1.19 5.58 -9.95
C ILE A 79 -1.32 5.55 -11.48
N SER A 80 -0.37 4.89 -12.16
CA SER A 80 -0.40 4.72 -13.62
C SER A 80 -1.61 3.92 -14.08
N GLN A 81 -1.96 2.87 -13.35
CA GLN A 81 -3.13 2.02 -13.65
C GLN A 81 -4.45 2.77 -13.46
N ILE A 82 -4.62 3.52 -12.37
CA ILE A 82 -5.82 4.35 -12.13
C ILE A 82 -5.96 5.41 -13.21
N SER A 83 -4.86 6.09 -13.55
CA SER A 83 -4.86 7.12 -14.60
C SER A 83 -5.29 6.55 -15.96
N LYS A 84 -4.88 5.33 -16.30
CA LYS A 84 -5.32 4.63 -17.52
C LYS A 84 -6.80 4.25 -17.48
N LYS A 85 -7.29 3.72 -16.35
CA LYS A 85 -8.71 3.38 -16.18
C LYS A 85 -9.62 4.60 -16.36
N LYS A 86 -9.23 5.76 -15.81
CA LYS A 86 -10.00 7.01 -15.99
C LYS A 86 -10.14 7.39 -17.48
N ASN A 87 -9.04 7.35 -18.23
CA ASN A 87 -9.05 7.65 -19.67
C ASN A 87 -9.90 6.64 -20.49
N LEU A 88 -9.96 5.37 -20.09
CA LEU A 88 -10.79 4.36 -20.76
C LEU A 88 -12.30 4.57 -20.50
N ASN A 89 -12.66 4.98 -19.29
CA ASN A 89 -14.04 5.30 -18.94
C ASN A 89 -14.54 6.57 -19.64
N ASP A 90 -13.66 7.57 -19.80
CA ASP A 90 -13.99 8.81 -20.52
C ASP A 90 -14.14 8.63 -22.05
N GLN A 91 -13.67 7.52 -22.62
CA GLN A 91 -13.86 7.17 -24.04
C GLN A 91 -15.07 6.25 -24.31
N SER A 92 -15.77 5.83 -23.26
CA SER A 92 -16.92 4.91 -23.35
C SER A 92 -18.27 5.60 -23.18
N THR A 93 -18.31 6.93 -23.27
CA THR A 93 -19.54 7.77 -23.27
C THR A 93 -19.55 8.66 -24.51
#